data_AF-A0A7Y3DU71-F1
#
_entry.id   AF-A0A7Y3DU71-F1
#
_cell.length_a   1.000
_cell.length_b   1.000
_cell.length_c   1.000
_cell.angle_alpha   90.00
_cell.angle_beta   90.00
_cell.angle_gamma   90.00
#
_symmetry.space_group_name_H-M   'P 1'
#
loop_
_entity.id
_entity.type
_entity.pdbx_description
1 polymer ?
#
loop_
_entity_poly.entity_id
_entity_poly.type
_entity_poly.pdbx_seq_one_letter_code
_entity_poly.pdbx_strand_id
1 'polypeptide(L)'
;MANGKCRLRIFDFKKKSSRGLAHLRPIVVIASDVPESRMSVRSCSGHIATSITKEFNIKPHRMMFIEYYPETVYGGRKEHVISEKYDVVEFNWHQEKAIEPKWRTLKPPLLDVIKKIVECQP
;
A
#
# COMPACT_ATOMS: atom_id res chain seq x y z
N MET A 1 -15.49 6.25 16.49
CA MET A 1 -14.61 5.66 15.44
C MET A 1 -14.32 6.75 14.43
N ALA A 2 -13.06 6.96 14.06
CA ALA A 2 -12.68 8.04 13.15
C ALA A 2 -13.26 7.77 11.75
N ASN A 3 -14.02 8.73 11.21
CA ASN A 3 -14.58 8.68 9.87
C ASN A 3 -13.49 9.07 8.86
N GLY A 4 -12.63 8.10 8.51
CA GLY A 4 -11.58 8.23 7.51
C GLY A 4 -11.94 7.51 6.22
N LYS A 5 -11.37 7.96 5.11
CA LYS A 5 -11.47 7.32 3.80
C LYS A 5 -10.06 7.25 3.22
N CYS A 6 -9.77 6.18 2.51
CA CYS A 6 -8.55 6.06 1.71
C CYS A 6 -8.89 5.34 0.41
N ARG A 7 -8.03 5.46 -0.59
CA ARG A 7 -8.14 4.69 -1.81
C ARG A 7 -7.36 3.39 -1.63
N LEU A 8 -8.03 2.26 -1.88
CA LEU A 8 -7.42 0.93 -1.83
C LEU A 8 -7.38 0.33 -3.23
N ARG A 9 -6.23 -0.22 -3.61
CA ARG A 9 -6.05 -1.08 -4.79
C ARG A 9 -5.46 -2.42 -4.33
N ILE A 10 -6.18 -3.51 -4.57
CA ILE A 10 -5.77 -4.86 -4.16
C ILE A 10 -5.48 -5.70 -5.41
N PHE A 11 -4.27 -6.25 -5.49
CA PHE A 11 -3.83 -7.11 -6.58
C PHE A 11 -3.56 -8.51 -6.04
N ASP A 12 -4.25 -9.53 -6.57
CA ASP A 12 -4.03 -10.94 -6.21
C ASP A 12 -3.37 -11.70 -7.39
N PHE A 13 -2.13 -12.13 -7.18
CA PHE A 13 -1.30 -12.81 -8.17
C PHE A 13 -1.44 -14.34 -8.15
N LYS A 14 -2.43 -14.92 -7.46
CA LYS A 14 -2.67 -16.38 -7.38
C LYS A 14 -2.81 -17.11 -8.73
N LYS A 15 -2.94 -16.43 -9.87
CA LYS A 15 -3.29 -17.05 -11.17
C LYS A 15 -2.18 -17.18 -12.23
N LYS A 16 -0.94 -16.70 -12.02
CA LYS A 16 0.14 -16.94 -12.99
C LYS A 16 1.17 -17.93 -12.45
N SER A 17 0.89 -19.21 -12.68
CA SER A 17 1.89 -20.27 -12.63
C SER A 17 2.93 -20.03 -13.74
N SER A 18 4.01 -19.34 -13.42
CA SER A 18 5.27 -19.47 -14.15
C SER A 18 6.42 -19.29 -13.17
N ARG A 19 7.17 -20.38 -12.99
CA ARG A 19 8.42 -20.56 -12.24
C ARG A 19 9.12 -19.25 -11.82
N GLY A 20 9.27 -19.05 -10.51
CA GLY A 20 10.26 -18.15 -9.92
C GLY A 20 9.69 -17.01 -9.06
N LEU A 21 10.07 -16.99 -7.79
CA LEU A 21 9.89 -15.92 -6.77
C LEU A 21 8.49 -15.51 -6.27
N ALA A 22 7.37 -16.01 -6.82
CA ALA A 22 6.02 -15.54 -6.45
C ALA A 22 5.32 -16.27 -5.26
N HIS A 23 6.06 -16.97 -4.39
CA HIS A 23 5.42 -17.89 -3.42
C HIS A 23 5.09 -17.30 -2.03
N LEU A 24 5.62 -16.13 -1.65
CA LEU A 24 5.54 -15.68 -0.25
C LEU A 24 4.45 -14.62 0.02
N ARG A 25 4.28 -13.62 -0.85
CA ARG A 25 3.23 -12.57 -0.73
C ARG A 25 2.50 -12.34 -2.05
N PRO A 26 1.55 -13.21 -2.42
CA PRO A 26 0.86 -13.10 -3.69
C PRO A 26 -0.15 -11.95 -3.73
N ILE A 27 -0.37 -11.23 -2.63
CA ILE A 27 -1.35 -10.15 -2.58
C ILE A 27 -0.63 -8.83 -2.28
N VAL A 28 -0.72 -7.88 -3.20
CA VAL A 28 -0.21 -6.52 -3.02
C VAL A 28 -1.41 -5.61 -2.75
N VAL A 29 -1.37 -4.87 -1.65
CA VAL A 29 -2.37 -3.87 -1.29
C VAL A 29 -1.71 -2.51 -1.29
N ILE A 30 -2.24 -1.59 -2.08
CA ILE A 30 -1.77 -0.22 -2.18
C ILE A 30 -2.85 0.69 -1.59
N ALA A 31 -2.48 1.46 -0.57
CA ALA A 31 -3.34 2.43 0.08
C ALA A 31 -2.79 3.84 -0.15
N SER A 32 -3.66 4.79 -0.52
CA SER A 32 -3.29 6.20 -0.62
C SER A 32 -4.34 7.10 0.03
N ASP A 33 -3.90 8.27 0.46
CA ASP A 33 -4.78 9.33 0.93
C ASP A 33 -5.76 9.75 -0.17
N VAL A 34 -6.92 10.26 0.23
CA VAL A 34 -7.88 10.92 -0.66
C VAL A 34 -8.12 12.34 -0.13
N PRO A 35 -8.20 13.37 -0.99
CA PRO A 35 -8.29 14.77 -0.56
C PRO A 35 -9.46 15.07 0.38
N GLU A 36 -10.55 14.30 0.28
CA GLU A 36 -11.77 14.48 1.07
C GLU A 36 -11.66 13.88 2.48
N SER A 37 -10.60 13.12 2.78
CA SER A 37 -10.42 12.53 4.09
C SER A 37 -9.62 13.42 5.02
N ARG A 38 -10.11 13.53 6.27
CA ARG A 38 -9.36 14.14 7.38
C ARG A 38 -8.34 13.20 8.03
N MET A 39 -8.27 11.95 7.55
CA MET A 39 -7.36 10.92 8.04
C MET A 39 -6.30 10.63 6.98
N SER A 40 -5.05 10.47 7.41
CA SER A 40 -3.99 9.92 6.55
C SER A 40 -3.85 8.42 6.74
N VAL A 41 -3.55 7.71 5.65
CA VAL A 41 -3.18 6.30 5.65
C VAL A 41 -2.04 6.07 6.63
N ARG A 42 -1.02 6.93 6.65
CA ARG A 42 0.11 6.84 7.59
C ARG A 42 -0.33 6.72 9.04
N SER A 43 -1.24 7.60 9.48
CA SER A 43 -1.72 7.64 10.87
C SER A 43 -2.54 6.42 11.27
N CYS A 44 -3.17 5.76 10.31
CA CYS A 44 -4.13 4.67 10.53
C CYS A 44 -3.73 3.37 9.85
N SER A 45 -2.46 3.23 9.45
CA SER A 45 -1.96 2.12 8.64
C SER A 45 -2.23 0.76 9.30
N GLY A 46 -2.06 0.66 10.63
CA GLY A 46 -2.39 -0.56 11.39
C GLY A 46 -3.88 -0.89 11.40
N HIS A 47 -4.76 0.10 11.55
CA HIS A 47 -6.21 -0.09 11.49
C HIS A 47 -6.67 -0.48 10.08
N ILE A 48 -6.12 0.18 9.07
CA ILE A 48 -6.42 -0.11 7.66
C ILE A 48 -5.96 -1.53 7.31
N ALA A 49 -4.71 -1.89 7.62
CA ALA A 49 -4.18 -3.23 7.38
C ALA A 49 -4.99 -4.32 8.10
N THR A 50 -5.35 -4.08 9.38
CA THR A 50 -6.22 -5.00 10.15
C THR A 50 -7.57 -5.16 9.47
N SER A 51 -8.20 -4.06 9.06
CA SER A 51 -9.52 -4.08 8.41
C SER A 51 -9.47 -4.84 7.09
N ILE A 52 -8.45 -4.60 6.26
CA ILE A 52 -8.25 -5.31 5.00
C ILE A 52 -8.11 -6.82 5.22
N THR A 53 -7.28 -7.23 6.18
CA THR A 53 -7.09 -8.68 6.44
C THR A 53 -8.37 -9.38 6.85
N LYS A 54 -9.24 -8.68 7.62
CA LYS A 54 -10.54 -9.22 8.06
C LYS A 54 -11.58 -9.21 6.96
N GLU A 55 -11.74 -8.08 6.27
CA GLU A 55 -12.78 -7.87 5.27
C GLU A 55 -12.55 -8.71 4.00
N PHE A 56 -11.29 -8.82 3.55
CA PHE A 56 -10.93 -9.58 2.35
C PHE A 56 -10.41 -10.99 2.65
N ASN A 57 -10.44 -11.43 3.91
CA ASN A 57 -9.94 -12.73 4.37
C ASN A 57 -8.49 -13.01 3.89
N ILE A 58 -7.63 -12.02 4.02
CA ILE A 58 -6.22 -12.09 3.61
C ILE A 58 -5.37 -12.44 4.82
N LYS A 59 -4.63 -13.55 4.75
CA LYS A 59 -3.64 -13.87 5.79
C LYS A 59 -2.52 -12.81 5.80
N PRO A 60 -2.17 -12.23 6.96
CA PRO A 60 -1.15 -11.18 7.05
C PRO A 60 0.16 -11.46 6.30
N HIS A 61 0.69 -12.68 6.43
CA HIS A 61 1.96 -13.07 5.80
C HIS A 61 1.89 -13.15 4.26
N ARG A 62 0.68 -13.18 3.67
CA ARG A 62 0.46 -13.20 2.22
C ARG A 62 0.29 -11.79 1.63
N MET A 63 0.16 -10.77 2.48
CA MET A 63 -0.09 -9.39 2.10
C MET A 63 1.21 -8.57 2.10
N MET A 64 1.49 -7.88 1.02
CA MET A 64 2.41 -6.75 0.98
C MET A 64 1.58 -5.46 1.01
N PHE A 65 1.65 -4.73 2.11
CA PHE A 65 0.98 -3.44 2.25
C PHE A 65 1.92 -2.31 1.83
N ILE A 66 1.46 -1.46 0.91
CA ILE A 66 2.20 -0.33 0.39
C ILE A 66 1.39 0.93 0.63
N GLU A 67 1.99 1.91 1.28
CA GLU A 67 1.48 3.27 1.30
C GLU A 67 2.01 4.03 0.08
N TYR A 68 1.10 4.55 -0.73
CA TYR A 68 1.39 5.29 -1.95
C TYR A 68 1.11 6.77 -1.77
N TYR A 69 2.10 7.58 -2.11
CA TYR A 69 2.02 9.03 -2.18
C TYR A 69 2.12 9.43 -3.66
N PRO A 70 1.06 10.00 -4.26
CA PRO A 70 1.13 10.48 -5.63
C PRO A 70 2.09 11.67 -5.73
N GLU A 71 2.59 11.92 -6.94
CA GLU A 71 3.31 13.16 -7.21
C GLU A 71 2.41 14.36 -6.89
N THR A 72 2.96 15.35 -6.20
CA THR A 72 2.24 16.58 -5.88
C THR A 72 3.07 17.78 -6.30
N VAL A 73 2.40 18.73 -6.94
CA VAL A 73 2.99 19.98 -7.38
C VAL A 73 2.36 21.13 -6.58
N TYR A 74 3.20 21.96 -5.96
CA TYR A 74 2.75 23.03 -5.09
C TYR A 74 3.52 24.34 -5.33
N GLY A 75 3.05 25.43 -4.72
CA GLY A 75 3.54 26.79 -4.93
C GLY A 75 2.69 27.56 -5.95
N GLY A 76 2.65 28.89 -5.81
CA GLY A 76 1.78 29.77 -6.61
C GLY A 76 2.01 29.67 -8.13
N ARG A 77 3.18 29.22 -8.56
CA ARG A 77 3.52 28.97 -9.98
C ARG A 77 3.95 27.52 -10.25
N LYS A 78 3.51 26.54 -9.44
CA LYS A 78 3.85 25.11 -9.59
C LYS A 78 5.37 24.84 -9.57
N GLU A 79 6.07 25.55 -8.70
CA GLU A 79 7.53 25.62 -8.68
C GLU A 79 8.17 24.43 -7.95
N HIS A 80 7.41 23.75 -7.11
CA HIS A 80 7.90 22.65 -6.28
C HIS A 80 7.18 21.36 -6.61
N VAL A 81 7.96 20.32 -6.88
CA VAL A 81 7.48 18.96 -7.17
C VAL A 81 7.94 18.04 -6.05
N ILE A 82 6.98 17.41 -5.37
CA ILE A 82 7.23 16.27 -4.49
C ILE A 82 7.02 15.02 -5.33
N SER A 83 8.10 14.30 -5.60
CA SER A 83 8.07 13.08 -6.39
C SER A 83 7.18 12.02 -5.74
N GLU A 84 6.51 11.24 -6.60
CA GLU A 84 5.76 10.08 -6.15
C GLU A 84 6.61 9.11 -5.31
N LYS A 85 5.96 8.44 -4.36
CA LYS A 85 6.65 7.58 -3.40
C LYS A 85 5.82 6.35 -3.06
N TYR A 86 6.47 5.21 -2.97
CA TYR A 86 5.89 3.95 -2.52
C TYR A 86 6.68 3.47 -1.31
N ASP A 87 6.03 3.41 -0.14
CA ASP A 87 6.63 2.86 1.07
C ASP A 87 5.98 1.51 1.38
N VAL A 88 6.77 0.44 1.45
CA VAL A 88 6.29 -0.80 2.05
C VAL A 88 6.15 -0.60 3.55
N VAL A 89 5.01 -1.00 4.10
CA VAL A 89 4.74 -0.92 5.54
C VAL A 89 4.79 -2.32 6.13
N GLU A 90 5.77 -2.53 6.99
CA GLU A 90 5.88 -3.74 7.79
C GLU A 90 5.13 -3.54 9.10
N PHE A 91 4.41 -4.56 9.55
CA PHE A 91 3.68 -4.54 10.81
C PHE A 91 4.10 -5.72 11.66
N ASN A 92 4.14 -5.51 12.97
CA ASN A 92 4.05 -6.59 13.94
C ASN A 92 2.58 -6.99 14.08
N TRP A 93 2.30 -8.28 14.17
CA TRP A 93 0.94 -8.80 14.27
C TRP A 93 0.72 -9.45 15.62
N HIS A 94 -0.24 -8.94 16.38
CA HIS A 94 -0.61 -9.48 17.68
C HIS A 94 -2.14 -9.63 17.74
N GLN A 95 -2.63 -10.84 18.03
CA GLN A 95 -4.08 -11.13 18.09
C GLN A 95 -4.84 -10.59 16.88
N GLU A 96 -4.32 -10.87 15.67
CA GLU A 96 -4.90 -10.43 14.37
C GLU A 96 -4.98 -8.91 14.17
N LYS A 97 -4.25 -8.12 14.97
CA LYS A 97 -4.14 -6.68 14.80
C LYS A 97 -2.73 -6.31 14.33
N ALA A 98 -2.65 -5.45 13.32
CA ALA A 98 -1.41 -4.85 12.87
C ALA A 98 -1.02 -3.69 13.80
N ILE A 99 0.17 -3.77 14.37
CA ILE A 99 0.76 -2.82 15.31
C ILE A 99 2.19 -2.47 14.89
N GLU A 100 2.74 -1.40 15.48
CA GLU A 100 4.13 -0.97 15.28
C GLU A 100 4.55 -0.86 13.80
N PRO A 101 3.87 -0.05 12.99
CA PRO A 101 4.18 0.10 11.58
C PRO A 101 5.59 0.63 11.35
N LYS A 102 6.30 0.04 10.38
CA LYS A 102 7.63 0.46 9.93
C LYS A 102 7.62 0.69 8.42
N TRP A 103 7.92 1.91 8.01
CA TRP A 103 7.95 2.30 6.61
C TRP A 103 9.35 2.10 6.03
N ARG A 104 9.41 1.50 4.84
CA ARG A 104 10.63 1.44 4.03
C ARG A 104 10.29 1.84 2.61
N THR A 105 10.99 2.83 2.08
CA THR A 105 10.81 3.25 0.70
C THR A 105 11.25 2.15 -0.25
N LEU A 106 10.35 1.78 -1.16
CA LEU A 106 10.64 0.82 -2.20
C LEU A 106 11.71 1.39 -3.12
N LYS A 107 12.69 0.54 -3.44
CA LYS A 107 13.75 0.82 -4.39
C LYS A 107 13.65 -0.16 -5.56
N PRO A 108 14.24 0.17 -6.72
CA PRO A 108 14.46 -0.81 -7.78
C PRO A 108 15.17 -2.08 -7.25
N PRO A 109 14.88 -3.27 -7.79
CA PRO A 109 13.97 -3.53 -8.90
C PRO A 109 12.49 -3.71 -8.48
N LEU A 110 12.21 -3.84 -7.19
CA LEU A 110 10.86 -4.12 -6.69
C LEU A 110 9.91 -2.96 -7.00
N LEU A 111 10.37 -1.71 -6.86
CA LEU A 111 9.60 -0.53 -7.24
C LEU A 111 9.11 -0.62 -8.69
N ASP A 112 9.97 -1.01 -9.62
CA ASP A 112 9.62 -1.07 -11.05
C ASP A 112 8.57 -2.15 -11.33
N VAL A 113 8.64 -3.28 -10.61
CA VAL A 113 7.61 -4.33 -10.67
C VAL A 113 6.27 -3.80 -10.17
N ILE A 114 6.25 -3.09 -9.04
CA ILE A 114 5.02 -2.50 -8.48
C ILE A 114 4.45 -1.44 -9.42
N LYS A 115 5.26 -0.55 -9.99
CA LYS A 115 4.80 0.45 -10.97
C LYS A 115 4.19 -0.20 -12.21
N LYS A 116 4.85 -1.21 -12.78
CA LYS A 116 4.31 -1.99 -13.90
C LYS A 116 2.95 -2.63 -13.58
N ILE A 117 2.76 -3.15 -12.36
CA ILE A 117 1.47 -3.70 -11.91
C ILE A 117 0.39 -2.60 -11.89
N VAL A 118 0.74 -1.42 -11.39
CA VAL A 118 -0.15 -0.27 -11.24
C VAL A 118 -0.54 0.36 -12.58
N GLU A 119 0.39 0.41 -13.54
CA GLU A 119 0.25 0.98 -14.88
C GLU A 119 -0.42 0.02 -15.89
N CYS A 120 -0.19 -1.30 -15.79
CA CYS A 120 -0.79 -2.32 -16.67
C CYS A 120 -2.28 -2.58 -16.38
N GLN A 121 -3.04 -1.57 -15.94
CA GLN A 121 -4.49 -1.66 -15.79
C GLN A 121 -5.16 -0.79 -16.87
N PRO A 122 -6.15 -1.33 -17.61
CA PRO A 122 -6.98 -0.54 -18.52
C PRO A 122 -7.87 0.46 -17.77
#